data_AF-X1CUW6-F1
#
_entry.id   AF-X1CUW6-F1
#
_cell.length_a   1.000
_cell.length_b   1.000
_cell.length_c   1.000
_cell.angle_alpha   90.00
_cell.angle_beta   90.00
_cell.angle_gamma   90.00
#
_symmetry.space_group_name_H-M   'P 1'
#
loop_
_entity.id
_entity.type
_entity.pdbx_description
1 polymer ?
#
loop_
_entity_poly.entity_id
_entity_poly.type
_entity_poly.pdbx_seq_one_letter_code
_entity_poly.pdbx_strand_id
1 'polypeptide(L)' 'MEQKLRQEAKALLEQGKVDWIIGFEPGSLKFTTTPLITKDKNDADRLVINPFIV' A
#
# COMPACT_ATOMS: atom_id res chain seq x y z
N MET A 1 -0.15 -8.71 9.52
CA MET A 1 0.69 -7.49 9.36
C MET A 1 0.16 -6.63 8.22
N GLU A 2 -0.05 -7.19 7.04
CA GLU A 2 -0.60 -6.47 5.87
C GLU A 2 -1.93 -5.76 6.15
N GLN A 3 -2.92 -6.43 6.78
CA GLN A 3 -4.21 -5.79 7.08
C GLN A 3 -4.07 -4.54 7.96
N LYS A 4 -3.13 -4.56 8.93
CA LYS A 4 -2.84 -3.40 9.78
C LYS A 4 -2.23 -2.25 8.97
N LEU A 5 -1.29 -2.55 8.06
CA LEU A 5 -0.73 -1.57 7.13
C LEU A 5 -1.84 -0.88 6.32
N ARG A 6 -2.76 -1.65 5.73
CA ARG A 6 -3.86 -1.12 4.93
C ARG A 6 -4.79 -0.21 5.74
N GLN A 7 -5.14 -0.63 6.96
CA GLN A 7 -5.99 0.16 7.85
C GLN A 7 -5.32 1.47 8.27
N GLU A 8 -4.05 1.44 8.66
CA GLU A 8 -3.31 2.65 9.06
C GLU A 8 -3.08 3.59 7.88
N ALA A 9 -2.69 3.06 6.71
CA ALA A 9 -2.57 3.81 5.47
C ALA A 9 -3.86 4.57 5.14
N LYS A 10 -4.99 3.86 5.14
CA LYS A 10 -6.30 4.45 4.90
C LYS A 10 -6.63 5.54 5.91
N ALA A 11 -6.41 5.28 7.19
CA ALA A 11 -6.67 6.24 8.26
C ALA A 11 -5.81 7.51 8.13
N LEU A 12 -4.55 7.40 7.70
CA LEU A 12 -3.66 8.55 7.51
C LEU A 12 -4.13 9.46 6.36
N LEU A 13 -4.55 8.88 5.24
CA LEU A 13 -5.13 9.64 4.11
C LEU A 13 -6.48 10.26 4.49
N GLU A 14 -7.35 9.51 5.15
CA GLU A 14 -8.68 10.01 5.58
C GLU A 14 -8.58 11.14 6.62
N GLN A 15 -7.58 11.09 7.50
CA GLN A 15 -7.31 12.14 8.47
C GLN A 15 -6.56 13.34 7.87
N GLY A 16 -6.14 13.27 6.60
CA GLY A 16 -5.32 14.30 5.96
C GLY A 16 -3.96 14.50 6.62
N LYS A 17 -3.45 13.49 7.34
CA LYS A 17 -2.12 13.53 7.96
C LYS A 17 -1.00 13.35 6.95
N VAL A 18 -1.34 12.74 5.81
CA VAL A 18 -0.46 12.54 4.66
C VAL A 18 -1.26 12.81 3.39
N ASP A 19 -0.60 13.39 2.38
CA ASP A 19 -1.21 13.62 1.07
C ASP A 19 -1.01 12.43 0.12
N TRP A 20 0.06 11.64 0.35
CA TRP A 20 0.47 10.55 -0.51
C TRP A 20 0.94 9.36 0.30
N ILE A 21 0.70 8.17 -0.26
CA ILE A 21 1.23 6.91 0.20
C ILE A 21 2.12 6.33 -0.88
N ILE A 22 3.29 5.85 -0.45
CA ILE A 22 4.25 5.13 -1.29
C ILE A 22 4.39 3.73 -0.70
N GLY A 23 4.20 2.72 -1.54
CA GLY A 23 4.34 1.33 -1.14
C GLY A 23 4.45 0.42 -2.36
N PHE A 24 3.99 -0.81 -2.19
CA PHE A 24 4.01 -1.83 -3.24
C PHE A 24 2.65 -2.47 -3.38
N GLU A 25 2.32 -2.89 -4.59
CA GLU A 25 1.15 -3.70 -4.92
C GLU A 25 1.56 -4.95 -5.71
N PRO A 26 0.67 -5.95 -5.88
CA PRO A 26 0.96 -7.12 -6.70
C PRO A 26 1.35 -6.71 -8.13
N GLY A 27 2.50 -7.20 -8.59
CA GLY A 27 2.94 -7.00 -9.97
C GLY A 27 2.19 -7.92 -10.94
N SER A 28 2.32 -7.62 -12.24
CA SER A 28 1.66 -8.41 -13.29
C SER A 28 2.18 -9.85 -13.41
N LEU A 29 3.40 -10.11 -12.91
CA LEU A 29 3.99 -11.45 -12.86
C LEU A 29 3.84 -12.04 -11.45
N LYS A 30 3.66 -13.36 -11.36
CA LYS A 30 3.59 -14.05 -10.07
C LYS A 30 4.83 -13.76 -9.24
N PHE A 31 4.63 -13.51 -7.95
CA PHE A 31 5.69 -13.22 -6.97
C PHE A 31 6.49 -11.94 -7.24
N THR A 32 5.96 -11.04 -8.07
CA THR A 32 6.52 -9.70 -8.25
C THR A 32 5.66 -8.67 -7.55
N THR A 33 6.28 -7.54 -7.20
CA THR A 33 5.58 -6.35 -6.73
C THR A 33 5.94 -5.16 -7.60
N THR A 34 4.99 -4.25 -7.80
CA THR A 34 5.23 -2.97 -8.48
C THR A 34 5.03 -1.82 -7.49
N PRO A 35 5.76 -0.70 -7.62
CA PRO A 35 5.53 0.47 -6.79
C PRO A 35 4.10 0.97 -6.93
N LEU A 36 3.49 1.32 -5.80
CA LEU A 36 2.20 1.99 -5.70
C LEU A 36 2.43 3.37 -5.09
N ILE A 37 2.08 4.42 -5.84
CA ILE A 37 2.10 5.82 -5.37
C ILE A 37 0.70 6.37 -5.54
N THR A 38 0.02 6.65 -4.44
CA THR A 38 -1.39 7.04 -4.50
C THR A 38 -1.76 8.03 -3.41
N LYS A 39 -2.78 8.83 -3.70
CA LYS A 39 -3.50 9.69 -2.76
C LYS A 39 -4.94 9.20 -2.54
N ASP A 40 -5.36 8.15 -3.26
CA ASP A 40 -6.68 7.56 -3.11
C ASP A 40 -6.63 6.51 -1.98
N LYS A 41 -7.52 6.69 -1.01
CA LYS A 41 -7.70 5.76 0.10
C LYS A 41 -8.16 4.37 -0.33
N ASN A 42 -8.79 4.23 -1.49
CA ASN A 42 -9.21 2.94 -2.04
C ASN A 42 -8.03 2.14 -2.60
N ASP A 43 -6.96 2.82 -3.04
CA ASP A 43 -5.75 2.14 -3.48
C ASP A 43 -4.96 1.56 -2.29
N ALA A 44 -5.20 2.02 -1.06
CA ALA A 44 -4.57 1.44 0.13
C ALA A 44 -4.87 -0.06 0.29
N ASP A 45 -5.99 -0.55 -0.25
CA ASP A 45 -6.33 -1.98 -0.23
C ASP A 45 -5.41 -2.83 -1.12
N ARG A 46 -4.69 -2.21 -2.07
CA ARG A 46 -3.72 -2.86 -2.95
C ARG A 46 -2.33 -2.97 -2.34
N LEU A 47 -2.09 -2.30 -1.20
CA LEU A 47 -0.79 -2.38 -0.51
C LEU A 47 -0.51 -3.82 -0.08
N VAL A 48 0.69 -4.29 -0.40
CA VAL A 48 1.19 -5.61 0.01
C VAL A 48 2.50 -5.48 0.77
N ILE A 49 2.72 -6.43 1.66
CA ILE A 49 4.04 -6.64 2.27
C ILE A 49 4.62 -7.88 1.60
N ASN A 50 5.69 -7.71 0.82
CA ASN A 50 6.39 -8.84 0.24
C ASN A 50 7.44 -9.35 1.24
N PRO A 51 7.25 -10.53 1.88
CA PRO A 51 8.18 -11.04 2.89
C PRO A 51 9.50 -11.54 2.28
N PHE A 52 9.62 -11.59 0.95
CA PHE A 52 10.79 -12.11 0.23
C PHE A 52 11.70 -11.01 -0.35
N ILE A 53 11.35 -9.73 -0.18
CA ILE A 53 12.25 -8.63 -0.52
C ILE A 53 13.22 -8.45 0.65
N VAL A 54 14.47 -8.88 0.44
CA VAL A 54 15.64 -8.67 1.30
C VAL A 54 16.34 -7.36 0.98
#